data_AF-A0A1V6SFD4-F1
#
_entry.id   AF-A0A1V6SFD4-F1
#
_cell.length_a   1.000
_cell.length_b   1.000
_cell.length_c   1.000
_cell.angle_alpha   90.00
_cell.angle_beta   90.00
_cell.angle_gamma   90.00
#
_symmetry.space_group_name_H-M   'P 1'
#
loop_
_entity.id
_entity.type
_entity.pdbx_description
1 polymer ?
#
loop_
_entity_poly.entity_id
_entity_poly.type
_entity_poly.pdbx_seq_one_letter_code
_entity_poly.pdbx_strand_id
1 'polypeptide(L)'
;MPPIRSQSSKNSIEREGRILLAIQAIKNKEISATREAARRFEVPESTLRTRLYGITPRAFSRANSQKLTEIEEESLEKWILSMDSRGSAPRPSMVREMANLLLEKRGTTPVISVGEKW
;
A
#
# COMPACT_ATOMS: atom_id res chain seq x y z
N MET A 1 -18.05 -6.64 11.28
CA MET A 1 -17.01 -7.67 11.46
C MET A 1 -15.83 -7.31 10.55
N PRO A 2 -14.58 -7.37 11.01
CA PRO A 2 -13.42 -7.15 10.15
C PRO A 2 -13.33 -8.30 9.13
N PRO A 3 -12.85 -8.03 7.90
CA PRO A 3 -12.78 -9.05 6.85
C PRO A 3 -11.78 -10.15 7.24
N ILE A 4 -12.17 -11.41 7.03
CA ILE A 4 -11.31 -12.58 7.22
C ILE A 4 -10.14 -12.45 6.24
N ARG A 5 -8.92 -12.23 6.75
CA ARG A 5 -7.69 -12.20 5.94
C ARG A 5 -7.58 -13.51 5.16
N SER A 6 -7.63 -13.43 3.83
CA SER A 6 -7.39 -14.57 2.95
C SER A 6 -5.99 -15.14 3.21
N GLN A 7 -5.84 -16.47 3.10
CA GLN A 7 -4.57 -17.19 3.31
C GLN A 7 -3.40 -16.56 2.53
N SER A 8 -3.69 -15.97 1.36
CA SER A 8 -2.73 -15.23 0.52
C SER A 8 -2.02 -14.07 1.24
N SER A 9 -2.75 -13.30 2.06
CA SER A 9 -2.17 -12.15 2.77
C SER A 9 -1.22 -12.55 3.90
N LYS A 10 -1.52 -13.66 4.60
CA LYS A 10 -0.65 -14.22 5.65
C LYS A 10 0.66 -14.72 5.03
N ASN A 11 0.57 -15.44 3.91
CA ASN A 11 1.73 -15.94 3.17
C ASN A 11 2.67 -14.80 2.69
N SER A 12 2.11 -13.63 2.32
CA SER A 12 2.89 -12.47 1.89
C SER A 12 3.69 -11.86 3.05
N ILE A 13 3.07 -11.70 4.22
CA ILE A 13 3.71 -11.12 5.41
C ILE A 13 4.84 -12.03 5.91
N GLU A 14 4.58 -13.34 5.98
CA GLU A 14 5.58 -14.33 6.38
C GLU A 14 6.78 -14.33 5.43
N ARG A 15 6.53 -14.24 4.11
CA ARG A 15 7.58 -14.15 3.10
C ARG A 15 8.43 -12.88 3.25
N GLU A 16 7.81 -11.72 3.45
CA GLU A 16 8.56 -10.47 3.71
C GLU A 16 9.37 -10.55 5.01
N GLY A 17 8.82 -11.17 6.06
CA GLY A 17 9.56 -11.43 7.31
C GLY A 17 10.84 -12.25 7.09
N ARG A 18 10.76 -13.33 6.30
CA ARG A 18 11.94 -14.14 5.94
C ARG A 18 12.96 -13.35 5.14
N ILE A 19 12.53 -12.48 4.23
CA ILE A 19 13.43 -11.62 3.45
C ILE A 19 14.17 -10.63 4.37
N LEU A 20 13.47 -10.02 5.33
CA LEU A 20 14.10 -9.11 6.30
C LEU A 20 15.16 -9.83 7.14
N LEU A 21 14.88 -11.05 7.60
CA LEU A 21 15.87 -11.89 8.31
C LEU A 21 17.09 -12.20 7.43
N ALA A 22 16.88 -12.54 6.16
CA ALA A 22 17.96 -12.80 5.22
C ALA A 22 18.83 -11.56 4.97
N ILE A 23 18.23 -10.37 4.87
CA ILE A 23 18.95 -9.10 4.75
C ILE A 23 19.77 -8.82 6.00
N GLN A 24 19.19 -9.07 7.19
CA GLN A 24 19.89 -8.87 8.45
C GLN A 24 21.11 -9.79 8.57
N ALA A 25 20.98 -11.07 8.22
CA ALA A 25 22.09 -12.02 8.21
C ALA A 25 23.24 -11.59 7.28
N ILE A 26 22.92 -11.04 6.10
CA ILE A 26 23.91 -10.48 5.18
C ILE A 26 24.59 -9.25 5.78
N LYS A 27 23.81 -8.33 6.38
CA LYS A 27 24.36 -7.12 7.03
C LYS A 27 25.26 -7.46 8.22
N ASN A 28 24.89 -8.47 9.01
CA ASN A 28 25.68 -8.97 10.13
C ASN A 28 26.94 -9.74 9.70
N LYS A 29 27.17 -9.91 8.39
CA LYS A 29 28.26 -10.73 7.81
C LYS A 29 28.23 -12.21 8.23
N GLU A 30 27.09 -12.71 8.71
CA GLU A 30 26.88 -14.14 8.98
C GLU A 30 26.88 -14.95 7.68
N ILE A 31 26.41 -14.32 6.59
CA ILE A 31 26.34 -14.92 5.26
C ILE A 31 26.86 -13.89 4.26
N SER A 32 27.93 -14.21 3.54
CA SER A 32 28.50 -13.31 2.53
C SER A 32 27.79 -13.41 1.18
N ALA A 33 27.25 -14.59 0.83
CA ALA A 33 26.63 -14.84 -0.46
C ALA A 33 25.11 -14.65 -0.42
N THR A 34 24.57 -13.77 -1.27
CA THR A 34 23.12 -13.55 -1.43
C THR A 34 22.37 -14.83 -1.77
N ARG A 35 22.96 -15.70 -2.60
CA ARG A 35 22.38 -16.99 -2.99
C ARG A 35 22.28 -17.97 -1.81
N GLU A 36 23.27 -17.95 -0.92
CA GLU A 36 23.29 -18.80 0.26
C GLU A 36 22.23 -18.35 1.27
N ALA A 37 22.12 -17.04 1.50
CA ALA A 37 21.06 -16.47 2.33
C ALA A 37 19.67 -16.81 1.76
N ALA A 38 19.49 -16.69 0.44
CA ALA A 38 18.25 -17.04 -0.24
C ALA A 38 17.85 -18.52 0.00
N ARG A 39 18.81 -19.45 -0.08
CA ARG A 39 18.58 -20.86 0.23
C ARG A 39 18.23 -21.10 1.71
N ARG A 40 18.99 -20.50 2.62
CA ARG A 40 18.83 -20.71 4.07
C ARG A 40 17.48 -20.21 4.60
N PHE A 41 16.99 -19.12 4.05
CA PHE A 41 15.72 -18.50 4.43
C PHE A 41 14.55 -18.85 3.50
N GLU A 42 14.74 -19.81 2.58
CA GLU A 42 13.72 -20.28 1.63
C GLU A 42 13.01 -19.16 0.84
N VAL A 43 13.78 -18.17 0.39
CA VAL A 43 13.27 -17.02 -0.36
C VAL A 43 13.90 -16.94 -1.75
N PRO A 44 13.16 -16.51 -2.80
CA PRO A 44 13.74 -16.37 -4.13
C PRO A 44 14.89 -15.36 -4.15
N GLU A 45 16.04 -15.76 -4.72
CA GLU A 45 17.24 -14.93 -4.82
C GLU A 45 16.95 -13.57 -5.51
N SER A 46 16.11 -13.58 -6.55
CA SER A 46 15.69 -12.37 -7.26
C SER A 46 14.98 -11.38 -6.34
N THR A 47 14.06 -11.85 -5.48
CA THR A 47 13.34 -10.99 -4.54
C THR A 47 14.28 -10.44 -3.46
N LEU A 48 15.19 -11.27 -2.96
CA LEU A 48 16.20 -10.85 -1.98
C LEU A 48 17.12 -9.76 -2.55
N ARG A 49 17.59 -9.91 -3.79
CA ARG A 49 18.39 -8.89 -4.49
C ARG A 49 17.62 -7.59 -4.65
N THR A 50 16.38 -7.64 -5.14
CA THR A 50 15.50 -6.48 -5.27
C THR A 50 15.36 -5.72 -3.94
N ARG A 51 15.23 -6.43 -2.83
CA ARG A 51 15.12 -5.82 -1.49
C ARG A 51 16.45 -5.26 -0.98
N LEU A 52 17.59 -5.88 -1.32
CA LEU A 52 18.92 -5.33 -1.03
C LEU A 52 19.18 -4.01 -1.79
N TYR A 53 18.64 -3.87 -3.00
CA TYR A 53 18.65 -2.61 -3.75
C TYR A 53 17.70 -1.54 -3.18
N GLY A 54 16.98 -1.83 -2.09
CA GLY A 54 16.09 -0.88 -1.42
C GLY A 54 14.69 -0.79 -1.99
N ILE A 55 14.31 -1.70 -2.92
CA ILE A 55 12.95 -1.69 -3.48
C ILE A 55 11.98 -2.24 -2.45
N THR A 56 11.00 -1.42 -2.06
CA THR A 56 9.99 -1.76 -1.05
C THR A 56 8.95 -2.77 -1.59
N PRO A 57 8.26 -3.50 -0.70
CA PRO A 57 7.16 -4.38 -1.10
C PRO A 57 6.02 -3.59 -1.71
N ARG A 58 5.32 -4.20 -2.68
CA ARG A 58 4.15 -3.55 -3.31
C ARG A 58 3.07 -3.17 -2.30
N ALA A 59 2.93 -3.93 -1.20
CA ALA A 59 1.99 -3.65 -0.14
C ALA A 59 2.21 -2.30 0.57
N PHE A 60 3.45 -1.80 0.58
CA PHE A 60 3.80 -0.50 1.18
C PHE A 60 4.04 0.59 0.11
N SER A 61 4.04 0.21 -1.17
CA SER A 61 4.26 1.14 -2.28
C SER A 61 2.92 1.71 -2.73
N ARG A 62 2.90 3.02 -3.04
CA ARG A 62 1.71 3.70 -3.55
C ARG A 62 1.28 3.10 -4.89
N ALA A 63 -0.02 3.00 -5.10
CA ALA A 63 -0.57 2.59 -6.38
C ALA A 63 -0.22 3.64 -7.45
N ASN A 64 0.22 3.18 -8.64
CA ASN A 64 0.74 4.07 -9.69
C ASN A 64 -0.32 5.06 -10.22
N SER A 65 -1.59 4.81 -9.97
CA SER A 65 -2.72 5.62 -10.46
C SER A 65 -3.51 6.29 -9.33
N GLN A 66 -2.89 6.48 -8.16
CA GLN A 66 -3.52 7.19 -7.05
C GLN A 66 -3.63 8.69 -7.40
N LYS A 67 -4.87 9.19 -7.47
CA LYS A 67 -5.17 10.58 -7.84
C LYS A 67 -5.14 11.52 -6.63
N LEU A 68 -5.57 11.01 -5.47
CA LEU A 68 -5.58 11.73 -4.21
C LEU A 68 -4.25 11.57 -3.47
N THR A 69 -3.90 12.58 -2.69
CA THR A 69 -2.85 12.54 -1.68
C THR A 69 -3.36 11.89 -0.40
N GLU A 70 -2.46 11.41 0.45
CA GLU A 70 -2.80 10.77 1.73
C GLU A 70 -3.66 11.68 2.62
N ILE A 71 -3.35 12.98 2.64
CA ILE A 71 -4.12 14.00 3.38
C ILE A 71 -5.54 14.15 2.83
N GLU A 72 -5.69 14.11 1.51
CA GLU A 72 -7.00 14.19 0.86
C GLU A 72 -7.83 12.92 1.12
N GLU A 73 -7.20 11.74 1.09
CA GLU A 73 -7.85 10.48 1.44
C GLU A 73 -8.28 10.43 2.91
N GLU A 74 -7.43 10.86 3.85
CA GLU A 74 -7.79 10.97 5.26
C GLU A 74 -8.96 11.93 5.48
N SER A 75 -8.98 13.05 4.76
CA SER A 75 -10.06 14.04 4.84
C SER A 75 -11.37 13.44 4.33
N LEU A 76 -11.31 12.68 3.25
CA LEU A 76 -12.46 11.97 2.68
C LEU A 76 -12.97 10.87 3.62
N GLU A 77 -12.07 10.09 4.23
CA GLU A 77 -12.41 9.06 5.21
C GLU A 77 -13.12 9.66 6.42
N LYS A 78 -12.56 10.73 7.01
CA LYS A 78 -13.17 11.46 8.12
C LYS A 78 -14.55 11.98 7.76
N TRP A 79 -14.72 12.50 6.54
CA TRP A 79 -16.02 12.97 6.05
C TRP A 79 -17.04 11.82 5.92
N ILE A 80 -16.64 10.67 5.39
CA ILE A 80 -17.49 9.46 5.28
C ILE A 80 -17.92 8.98 6.67
N LEU A 81 -16.97 8.81 7.60
CA LEU A 81 -17.26 8.38 8.98
C LEU A 81 -18.17 9.38 9.70
N SER A 82 -17.98 10.67 9.45
CA SER A 82 -18.83 11.72 10.00
C SER A 82 -20.25 11.67 9.42
N MET A 83 -20.44 11.29 8.15
CA MET A 83 -21.78 11.08 7.59
C MET A 83 -22.46 9.81 8.11
N ASP A 84 -21.71 8.71 8.23
CA ASP A 84 -22.23 7.44 8.73
C ASP A 84 -22.71 7.56 10.18
N SER A 85 -21.94 8.25 11.03
CA SER A 85 -22.34 8.55 12.42
C SER A 85 -23.60 9.42 12.53
N ARG A 86 -23.93 10.20 11.50
CA ARG A 86 -25.20 10.96 11.39
C ARG A 86 -26.36 10.13 10.82
N GLY A 87 -26.17 8.83 10.62
CA GLY A 87 -27.19 7.91 10.10
C GLY A 87 -27.42 8.03 8.59
N SER A 88 -26.51 8.70 7.86
CA SER A 88 -26.60 8.86 6.40
C SER A 88 -25.50 8.04 5.73
N ALA A 89 -25.88 7.02 4.96
CA ALA A 89 -24.94 6.26 4.15
C ALA A 89 -24.53 7.07 2.90
N PRO A 90 -23.24 7.42 2.72
CA PRO A 90 -22.78 8.08 1.50
C PRO A 90 -23.05 7.21 0.28
N ARG A 91 -23.65 7.79 -0.77
CA ARG A 91 -23.66 7.16 -2.10
C ARG A 91 -22.29 7.30 -2.76
N PRO A 92 -21.85 6.33 -3.57
CA PRO A 92 -20.59 6.45 -4.32
C PRO A 92 -20.47 7.72 -5.16
N SER A 93 -21.59 8.20 -5.72
CA SER A 93 -21.64 9.47 -6.46
C SER A 93 -21.24 10.67 -5.60
N MET A 94 -21.72 10.72 -4.35
CA MET A 94 -21.45 11.80 -3.39
C MET A 94 -19.98 11.79 -2.96
N VAL A 95 -19.41 10.59 -2.74
CA VAL A 95 -17.99 10.43 -2.39
C VAL A 95 -17.10 10.92 -3.53
N ARG A 96 -17.47 10.62 -4.78
CA ARG A 96 -16.77 11.10 -5.97
C ARG A 96 -16.87 12.62 -6.14
N GLU A 97 -18.03 13.21 -5.89
CA GLU A 97 -18.20 14.68 -5.90
C GLU A 97 -17.32 15.34 -4.85
N MET A 98 -17.27 14.79 -3.63
CA MET A 98 -16.39 15.29 -2.57
C MET A 98 -14.91 15.15 -2.95
N ALA A 99 -14.50 14.02 -3.53
CA ALA A 99 -13.13 13.81 -3.99
C ALA A 99 -12.74 14.79 -5.12
N ASN A 100 -13.65 15.05 -6.07
CA ASN A 100 -13.45 16.05 -7.11
C ASN A 100 -13.34 17.46 -6.53
N LEU A 101 -14.16 17.79 -5.53
CA LEU A 101 -14.08 19.08 -4.82
C LEU A 101 -12.71 19.27 -4.16
N LEU A 102 -12.16 18.22 -3.53
CA LEU A 102 -10.81 18.27 -2.96
C LEU A 102 -9.74 18.52 -4.03
N LEU A 103 -9.84 17.84 -5.18
CA LEU A 103 -8.92 18.02 -6.31
C LEU A 103 -9.03 19.42 -6.93
N GLU A 104 -10.24 19.98 -7.03
CA GLU A 104 -10.45 21.36 -7.51
C GLU A 104 -9.80 22.37 -6.56
N LYS A 105 -9.92 22.18 -5.23
CA LYS A 105 -9.29 23.06 -4.24
C LYS A 105 -7.77 23.04 -4.30
N ARG A 106 -7.17 21.94 -4.76
CA ARG A 106 -5.72 21.84 -4.97
C ARG A 106 -5.22 22.72 -6.13
N GLY A 107 -6.11 23.16 -7.03
CA GLY A 107 -5.79 24.10 -8.11
C GLY A 107 -4.77 23.57 -9.13
N THR A 108 -4.67 22.25 -9.29
CA THR A 108 -3.69 21.65 -10.21
C THR A 108 -4.19 21.72 -11.65
N THR A 109 -3.37 22.26 -12.55
CA THR A 109 -3.58 22.22 -14.01
C THR A 109 -2.76 21.08 -14.60
N PRO A 110 -3.34 20.13 -15.37
CA PRO A 110 -4.74 20.01 -15.80
C PRO A 110 -5.68 19.51 -14.67
N VAL A 111 -6.98 19.80 -14.80
CA VAL A 111 -8.01 19.36 -13.85
C VAL A 111 -8.02 17.84 -13.78
N ILE A 112 -7.55 17.28 -12.68
CA ILE A 112 -7.60 15.83 -12.42
C ILE A 112 -8.99 15.52 -11.91
N SER A 113 -9.76 14.72 -12.67
CA SER A 113 -11.06 14.22 -12.22
C SER A 113 -11.00 12.75 -11.86
N VAL A 114 -11.82 12.37 -10.90
CA VAL A 114 -12.01 11.00 -10.47
C VAL A 114 -12.92 10.27 -11.48
N GLY A 115 -12.58 9.02 -11.82
CA GLY A 115 -13.32 8.24 -12.81
C GLY A 115 -14.67 7.72 -12.28
N GLU A 116 -15.53 7.21 -13.16
CA GLU A 116 -16.84 6.66 -12.77
C GLU A 116 -16.75 5.38 -11.92
N LYS A 117 -15.68 4.60 -12.09
CA LYS A 117 -15.42 3.35 -11.34
C LYS A 117 -14.34 3.50 -10.27
N TRP A 118 -14.07 4.73 -9.85
CA TRP A 118 -13.20 4.99 -8.71
C TRP A 118 -13.96 4.76 -7.41
#